data_AF-A0A924TTR8-F1
#
_entry.id   AF-A0A924TTR8-F1
#
_cell.length_a   1.000
_cell.length_b   1.000
_cell.length_c   1.000
_cell.angle_alpha   90.00
_cell.angle_beta   90.00
_cell.angle_gamma   90.00
#
_symmetry.space_group_name_H-M   'P 1'
#
loop_
_entity.id
_entity.type
_entity.pdbx_description
1 polymer ?
#
loop_
_entity_poly.entity_id
_entity_poly.type
_entity_poly.pdbx_seq_one_letter_code
_entity_poly.pdbx_strand_id
1 'polypeptide(L)'
;WNWLPLFPVFIVYFIASLAETNRHPFDVVEGESEIVAGHMIEYSGMSFAMFFLAEYANMILVSTLCVILFLGGWLSPFGFLEFIPGWIWLAIKVFVVVTMFLWVRATFPRYRYDQIMRLGWKIFIPITLGWLVVVGLWMQTSFNIWK
;
A
#
# COMPACT_ATOMS: atom_id res chain seq x y z
N TRP A 1 6.57 15.87 5.04
CA TRP A 1 5.52 14.87 5.32
C TRP A 1 4.45 15.05 4.27
N ASN A 2 4.26 14.07 3.41
CA ASN A 2 3.62 14.31 2.12
C ASN A 2 2.18 13.80 2.09
N TRP A 3 1.74 13.13 3.16
CA TRP A 3 0.38 12.62 3.29
C TRP A 3 -0.70 13.72 3.30
N LEU A 4 -0.42 14.92 3.85
CA LEU A 4 -1.38 16.03 3.88
C LEU A 4 -1.56 16.70 2.50
N PRO A 5 -0.49 17.11 1.79
CA PRO A 5 -0.65 17.70 0.45
C PRO A 5 -1.04 16.67 -0.63
N LEU A 6 -0.66 15.40 -0.48
CA LEU A 6 -0.93 14.34 -1.45
C LEU A 6 -2.00 13.35 -0.94
N PHE A 7 -2.93 13.81 -0.11
CA PHE A 7 -3.92 12.93 0.53
C PHE A 7 -4.69 12.01 -0.44
N PRO A 8 -5.18 12.47 -1.61
CA PRO A 8 -5.84 11.60 -2.57
C PRO A 8 -4.91 10.55 -3.18
N VAL A 9 -3.65 10.91 -3.44
CA VAL A 9 -2.65 9.98 -3.99
C VAL A 9 -2.23 8.95 -2.95
N PHE A 10 -2.16 9.35 -1.68
CA PHE A 10 -1.91 8.42 -0.58
C PHE A 10 -3.00 7.35 -0.48
N ILE A 11 -4.28 7.74 -0.59
CA ILE A 11 -5.39 6.79 -0.58
C ILE A 11 -5.30 5.84 -1.78
N VAL A 12 -5.08 6.37 -2.99
CA VAL A 12 -4.96 5.53 -4.18
C VAL A 12 -3.78 4.57 -4.05
N TYR A 13 -2.64 5.05 -3.55
CA TYR A 13 -1.48 4.22 -3.31
C TYR A 13 -1.80 3.10 -2.32
N PHE A 14 -2.41 3.41 -1.18
CA PHE A 14 -2.77 2.40 -0.18
C PHE A 14 -3.72 1.31 -0.73
N ILE A 15 -4.73 1.70 -1.51
CA ILE A 15 -5.67 0.73 -2.10
C ILE A 15 -5.01 -0.06 -3.26
N ALA A 16 -4.14 0.57 -4.04
CA ALA A 16 -3.36 -0.11 -5.08
C ALA A 16 -2.37 -1.12 -4.48
N SER A 17 -1.73 -0.77 -3.37
CA SER A 17 -0.85 -1.66 -2.59
C SER A 17 -1.60 -2.88 -2.03
N LEU A 18 -2.84 -2.71 -1.61
CA LEU A 18 -3.72 -3.81 -1.22
C LEU A 18 -4.03 -4.73 -2.41
N ALA A 19 -4.25 -4.17 -3.60
CA ALA A 19 -4.50 -4.96 -4.80
C ALA A 19 -3.25 -5.72 -5.28
N GLU A 20 -2.07 -5.08 -5.25
CA GLU A 20 -0.80 -5.70 -5.66
C GLU A 20 -0.40 -6.88 -4.78
N THR A 21 -0.66 -6.78 -3.47
CA THR A 21 -0.36 -7.84 -2.51
C THR A 21 -1.35 -9.01 -2.58
N ASN A 22 -2.35 -8.95 -3.48
CA ASN A 22 -3.38 -9.96 -3.68
C ASN A 22 -4.03 -10.44 -2.36
N ARG A 23 -4.14 -9.55 -1.37
CA ARG A 23 -4.74 -9.88 -0.07
C ARG A 23 -6.17 -9.42 0.06
N HIS A 24 -6.91 -10.17 0.86
CA HIS A 24 -8.33 -9.93 1.15
C HIS A 24 -8.50 -8.46 1.54
N PRO A 25 -9.31 -7.66 0.82
CA PRO A 25 -10.49 -8.02 0.02
C PRO A 25 -10.25 -8.18 -1.50
N PHE A 26 -9.01 -8.12 -1.99
CA PHE A 26 -8.63 -8.28 -3.40
C PHE A 26 -7.91 -9.61 -3.68
N ASP A 27 -8.31 -10.69 -2.99
CA ASP A 27 -7.68 -12.01 -3.04
C ASP A 27 -8.21 -12.93 -4.17
N VAL A 28 -8.49 -12.37 -5.36
CA VAL A 28 -9.10 -13.14 -6.46
C VAL A 28 -8.24 -14.33 -6.88
N VAL A 29 -6.92 -14.15 -6.93
CA VAL A 29 -5.96 -15.21 -7.30
C VAL A 29 -5.93 -16.35 -6.28
N GLU A 30 -6.16 -16.05 -5.00
CA GLU A 30 -6.27 -17.05 -3.94
C GLU A 30 -7.67 -17.71 -3.95
N GLY A 31 -8.71 -16.93 -4.25
CA GLY A 31 -10.11 -17.38 -4.40
C GLY A 31 -10.37 -18.29 -5.63
N GLU A 32 -9.60 -18.14 -6.70
CA GLU A 32 -9.61 -19.08 -7.82
C GLU A 32 -8.67 -20.27 -7.59
N SER A 33 -7.61 -20.07 -6.79
CA SER A 33 -6.73 -21.15 -6.34
C SER A 33 -7.37 -22.09 -5.31
N GLU A 34 -8.31 -21.62 -4.47
CA GLU A 34 -9.09 -22.46 -3.54
C GLU A 34 -10.15 -23.32 -4.27
N ILE A 35 -10.56 -22.93 -5.48
CA ILE A 35 -11.53 -23.67 -6.31
C ILE A 35 -10.85 -24.67 -7.25
N VAL A 36 -9.65 -24.37 -7.76
CA VAL A 36 -8.96 -25.19 -8.80
C VAL A 36 -7.62 -25.74 -8.32
N ALA A 37 -7.32 -25.72 -7.02
CA ALA A 37 -6.07 -26.26 -6.49
C ALA A 37 -4.85 -25.55 -7.10
N GLY A 38 -4.60 -24.30 -6.71
CA GLY A 38 -3.46 -23.51 -7.19
C GLY A 38 -2.09 -24.05 -6.74
N HIS A 39 -1.14 -23.16 -6.51
CA HIS A 39 0.23 -23.51 -6.07
C HIS A 39 0.29 -24.23 -4.70
N MET A 40 -0.84 -24.36 -3.99
CA MET A 40 -0.93 -25.08 -2.72
C MET A 40 -1.02 -26.60 -2.87
N ILE A 41 -1.31 -27.13 -4.07
CA ILE A 41 -1.44 -28.59 -4.29
C ILE A 41 -0.24 -29.16 -5.06
N GLU A 42 0.40 -28.35 -5.90
CA GLU A 42 1.53 -28.79 -6.73
C GLU A 42 2.89 -28.75 -6.01
N TYR A 43 3.04 -27.92 -4.98
CA TYR A 43 4.30 -27.70 -4.29
C TYR A 43 4.26 -28.23 -2.84
N SER A 44 5.24 -29.07 -2.47
CA SER A 44 5.36 -29.61 -1.10
C SER A 44 6.47 -28.93 -0.28
N GLY A 45 6.25 -28.83 1.04
CA GLY A 45 7.28 -28.47 2.02
C GLY A 45 7.90 -27.09 1.83
N MET A 46 9.13 -27.06 1.28
CA MET A 46 9.94 -25.84 1.22
C MET A 46 9.51 -24.88 0.11
N SER A 47 9.08 -25.40 -1.05
CA SER A 47 8.59 -24.56 -2.14
C SER A 47 7.31 -23.83 -1.77
N PHE A 48 6.41 -24.50 -1.04
CA PHE A 48 5.22 -23.88 -0.45
C PHE A 48 5.59 -22.74 0.51
N ALA A 49 6.53 -22.99 1.43
CA ALA A 49 6.98 -21.98 2.39
C ALA A 49 7.58 -20.73 1.69
N MET A 50 8.30 -20.90 0.59
CA MET A 50 8.87 -19.79 -0.18
C MET A 50 7.80 -18.89 -0.81
N PHE A 51 6.67 -19.45 -1.27
CA PHE A 51 5.57 -18.64 -1.82
C PHE A 51 4.93 -17.75 -0.73
N PHE A 52 4.62 -18.31 0.45
CA PHE A 52 4.10 -17.49 1.56
C PHE A 52 5.13 -16.47 2.04
N LEU A 53 6.39 -16.87 2.16
CA LEU A 53 7.47 -15.95 2.55
C LEU A 53 7.55 -14.77 1.57
N ALA A 54 7.52 -15.03 0.26
CA ALA A 54 7.59 -14.00 -0.77
C ALA A 54 6.37 -13.06 -0.72
N GLU A 55 5.18 -13.59 -0.48
CA GLU A 55 3.95 -12.80 -0.38
C GLU A 55 3.97 -11.88 0.86
N TYR A 56 4.38 -12.39 2.02
CA TYR A 56 4.56 -11.59 3.23
C TYR A 56 5.72 -10.60 3.11
N ALA A 57 6.81 -10.97 2.43
CA ALA A 57 7.91 -10.06 2.14
C ALA A 57 7.45 -8.90 1.23
N ASN A 58 6.62 -9.18 0.23
CA ASN A 58 6.04 -8.16 -0.64
C ASN A 58 5.14 -7.19 0.16
N MET A 59 4.33 -7.71 1.07
CA MET A 59 3.51 -6.87 1.96
C MET A 59 4.35 -5.90 2.81
N ILE A 60 5.48 -6.38 3.37
CA ILE A 60 6.41 -5.52 4.13
C ILE A 60 7.09 -4.50 3.21
N LEU A 61 7.49 -4.90 2.00
CA LEU A 61 8.12 -4.02 1.02
C LEU A 61 7.20 -2.87 0.64
N VAL A 62 5.97 -3.18 0.22
CA VAL A 62 5.00 -2.18 -0.21
C VAL A 62 4.61 -1.25 0.95
N SER A 63 4.48 -1.80 2.16
CA SER A 63 4.27 -1.00 3.38
C SER A 63 5.45 -0.06 3.66
N THR A 64 6.68 -0.51 3.42
CA THR A 64 7.89 0.30 3.59
C THR A 64 7.94 1.43 2.57
N LEU A 65 7.61 1.17 1.30
CA LEU A 65 7.51 2.20 0.28
C LEU A 65 6.44 3.25 0.61
N CYS A 66 5.29 2.84 1.13
CA CYS A 66 4.24 3.74 1.61
C CYS A 66 4.78 4.74 2.66
N VAL A 67 5.52 4.21 3.64
CA VAL A 67 6.09 5.00 4.75
C VAL A 67 7.14 5.99 4.24
N ILE A 68 7.98 5.56 3.31
CA ILE A 68 9.03 6.38 2.71
C ILE A 68 8.42 7.54 1.91
N LEU A 69 7.46 7.24 1.03
CA LEU A 69 6.92 8.20 0.07
C LEU A 69 5.98 9.22 0.71
N PHE A 70 5.13 8.79 1.66
CA PHE A 70 4.06 9.64 2.19
C PHE A 70 4.26 10.05 3.65
N LEU A 71 4.72 9.13 4.49
CA LEU A 71 4.82 9.34 5.95
C LEU A 71 6.19 9.86 6.40
N GLY A 72 7.02 10.31 5.45
CA GLY A 72 8.31 10.96 5.73
C GLY A 72 9.39 10.00 6.23
N GLY A 73 9.27 8.70 5.96
CA GLY A 73 10.31 7.70 6.22
C GLY A 73 10.88 7.76 7.64
N TRP A 74 12.15 8.15 7.73
CA TRP A 74 12.99 8.23 8.92
C TRP A 74 12.77 9.48 9.78
N LEU A 75 11.99 10.46 9.29
CA LEU A 75 11.76 11.70 10.01
C LEU A 75 10.82 11.48 11.20
N SER A 76 11.23 11.98 12.36
CA SER A 76 10.38 12.02 13.55
C SER A 76 9.13 12.87 13.31
N PRO A 77 7.94 12.45 13.79
CA PRO A 77 6.73 13.28 13.80
C PRO A 77 6.86 14.60 14.56
N PHE A 78 7.71 14.60 15.58
CA PHE A 78 7.89 15.73 16.46
C PHE A 78 9.38 15.95 16.74
N GLY A 79 9.83 17.21 16.64
CA GLY A 79 11.25 17.58 16.86
C GLY A 79 11.77 17.22 18.26
N PHE A 80 10.89 17.00 19.25
CA PHE A 80 11.30 16.59 20.60
C PHE A 80 11.72 15.12 20.71
N LEU A 81 11.52 14.29 19.68
CA LEU A 81 11.84 12.84 19.68
C LEU A 81 13.04 12.47 18.78
N GLU A 82 13.86 13.45 18.38
CA GLU A 82 15.07 13.22 17.57
C GLU A 82 16.13 12.38 18.27
N PHE A 83 16.02 12.17 19.59
CA PHE A 83 16.90 11.27 20.35
C PHE A 83 16.78 9.80 19.92
N ILE A 84 15.65 9.39 19.33
CA ILE A 84 15.42 8.02 18.88
C ILE A 84 16.02 7.82 17.47
N PRO A 85 16.85 6.79 17.25
CA PRO A 85 17.40 6.48 15.93
C PRO A 85 16.31 6.40 14.85
N GLY A 86 16.52 7.07 13.71
CA GLY A 86 15.52 7.16 12.63
C GLY A 86 15.06 5.82 12.05
N TRP A 87 15.83 4.75 12.20
CA TRP A 87 15.42 3.40 11.79
C TRP A 87 14.26 2.84 12.63
N ILE A 88 14.19 3.19 13.91
CA ILE A 88 13.10 2.77 14.82
C ILE A 88 11.79 3.45 14.39
N TRP A 89 11.87 4.72 13.98
CA TRP A 89 10.71 5.44 13.44
C TRP A 89 10.18 4.82 12.16
N LEU A 90 11.07 4.40 11.25
CA LEU A 90 10.67 3.66 10.07
C LEU A 90 9.99 2.34 10.46
N ALA A 91 10.59 1.55 11.35
CA ALA A 91 10.02 0.27 11.77
C ALA A 91 8.64 0.42 12.42
N ILE A 92 8.45 1.42 13.30
CA ILE A 92 7.16 1.70 13.93
C ILE A 92 6.10 2.10 12.89
N LYS A 93 6.43 2.99 11.95
CA LYS A 93 5.49 3.41 10.91
C LYS A 93 5.13 2.25 9.99
N VAL A 94 6.10 1.41 9.62
CA VAL A 94 5.85 0.20 8.82
C VAL A 94 4.95 -0.76 9.58
N PHE A 95 5.18 -0.96 10.88
CA PHE A 95 4.31 -1.78 11.73
C PHE A 95 2.87 -1.27 11.78
N VAL A 96 2.68 0.05 11.88
CA VAL A 96 1.34 0.67 11.83
C VAL A 96 0.66 0.41 10.48
N VAL A 97 1.38 0.58 9.36
CA VAL A 97 0.84 0.33 8.02
C VAL A 97 0.47 -1.15 7.86
N VAL A 98 1.35 -2.08 8.24
CA VAL A 98 1.06 -3.53 8.19
C VAL A 98 -0.14 -3.90 9.08
N THR A 99 -0.27 -3.29 10.26
CA THR A 99 -1.43 -3.48 11.12
C THR A 99 -2.72 -2.99 10.44
N MET A 100 -2.65 -1.90 9.67
CA MET A 100 -3.78 -1.44 8.87
C MET A 100 -4.15 -2.45 7.76
N PHE A 101 -3.18 -3.09 7.11
CA PHE A 101 -3.46 -4.19 6.16
C PHE A 101 -4.22 -5.34 6.84
N LEU A 102 -3.81 -5.73 8.05
CA LEU A 102 -4.50 -6.76 8.83
C LEU A 102 -5.93 -6.33 9.23
N TRP A 103 -6.12 -5.06 9.56
CA TRP A 103 -7.44 -4.53 9.92
C TRP A 103 -8.39 -4.50 8.72
N VAL A 104 -7.91 -4.08 7.55
CA VAL A 104 -8.68 -4.08 6.29
C VAL A 104 -9.12 -5.50 5.93
N ARG A 105 -8.22 -6.48 6.08
CA ARG A 105 -8.53 -7.91 5.90
C ARG A 105 -9.69 -8.38 6.77
N ALA A 106 -9.76 -7.93 8.03
CA ALA A 106 -10.82 -8.33 8.96
C ALA A 106 -12.16 -7.61 8.71
N THR A 107 -12.14 -6.44 8.08
CA THR A 107 -13.32 -5.54 8.02
C THR A 107 -14.11 -5.68 6.73
N PHE A 108 -13.46 -5.95 5.59
CA PHE A 108 -14.11 -5.89 4.28
C PHE A 108 -14.35 -7.28 3.66
N PRO A 109 -15.54 -7.53 3.09
CA PRO A 109 -15.79 -8.71 2.25
C PRO A 109 -14.96 -8.70 0.96
N ARG A 110 -14.80 -9.88 0.35
CA ARG A 110 -14.12 -10.05 -0.95
C ARG A 110 -14.81 -9.26 -2.07
N TYR A 111 -14.02 -8.64 -2.94
CA TYR A 111 -14.50 -7.99 -4.18
C TYR A 111 -14.35 -8.90 -5.39
N ARG A 112 -15.29 -8.81 -6.35
CA ARG A 112 -15.19 -9.55 -7.61
C ARG A 112 -14.20 -8.89 -8.57
N TYR A 113 -13.48 -9.69 -9.37
CA TYR A 113 -12.51 -9.24 -10.36
C TYR A 113 -13.01 -8.07 -11.23
N ASP A 114 -14.22 -8.17 -11.78
CA ASP A 114 -14.78 -7.11 -12.64
C ASP A 114 -14.93 -5.76 -11.93
N GLN A 115 -15.21 -5.79 -10.62
CA GLN A 115 -15.38 -4.59 -9.81
C GLN A 115 -14.02 -3.95 -9.51
N ILE A 116 -13.00 -4.77 -9.25
CA ILE A 116 -11.61 -4.32 -9.05
C ILE A 116 -11.08 -3.67 -10.32
N MET A 117 -11.27 -4.34 -11.47
CA MET A 117 -10.82 -3.81 -12.76
C MET A 117 -11.52 -2.49 -13.10
N ARG A 118 -12.82 -2.40 -12.82
CA ARG A 118 -13.57 -1.15 -12.99
C ARG A 118 -13.05 -0.05 -12.07
N LEU A 119 -12.71 -0.37 -10.83
CA LEU A 119 -12.21 0.58 -9.83
C LEU A 119 -10.81 1.08 -10.23
N GLY A 120 -9.92 0.19 -10.67
CA GLY A 120 -8.61 0.56 -11.21
C GLY A 120 -8.72 1.48 -12.42
N TRP A 121 -9.48 1.08 -13.44
CA TRP A 121 -9.54 1.80 -14.71
C TRP A 121 -10.39 3.06 -14.68
N LYS A 122 -11.55 3.04 -14.02
CA LYS A 122 -12.48 4.17 -14.03
C LYS A 122 -12.29 5.15 -12.88
N ILE A 123 -11.67 4.73 -11.78
CA ILE A 123 -11.56 5.56 -10.58
C ILE A 123 -10.10 5.91 -10.30
N PHE A 124 -9.19 4.94 -10.19
CA PHE A 124 -7.80 5.24 -9.84
C PHE A 124 -7.04 6.03 -10.91
N ILE A 125 -7.08 5.59 -12.17
CA ILE A 125 -6.33 6.28 -13.25
C ILE A 125 -6.79 7.74 -13.41
N PRO A 126 -8.09 8.07 -13.47
CA PRO A 126 -8.52 9.46 -13.61
C PRO A 126 -8.17 10.32 -12.39
N ILE A 127 -8.25 9.75 -11.18
CA ILE A 127 -7.92 10.47 -9.93
C ILE A 127 -6.43 10.79 -9.88
N THR A 128 -5.54 9.83 -10.14
CA THR A 128 -4.09 10.08 -10.09
C THR A 128 -3.65 11.07 -11.16
N LEU A 129 -4.23 10.97 -12.36
CA LEU A 129 -3.90 11.85 -13.47
C LEU A 129 -4.43 13.28 -13.24
N GLY A 130 -5.64 13.42 -12.71
CA GLY A 130 -6.19 14.71 -12.30
C GLY A 130 -5.37 15.36 -11.18
N TRP A 131 -4.97 14.57 -10.17
CA TRP A 131 -4.16 15.09 -9.07
C TRP A 131 -2.75 15.48 -9.50
N LEU A 132 -2.16 14.77 -10.46
CA LEU A 132 -0.86 15.12 -11.04
C LEU A 132 -0.91 16.52 -11.69
N VAL A 133 -1.95 16.82 -12.45
CA VAL A 133 -2.14 18.16 -13.05
C VAL A 133 -2.33 19.23 -11.96
N VAL A 134 -3.13 18.95 -10.93
CA VAL A 134 -3.33 19.87 -9.80
C VAL A 134 -2.01 20.18 -9.08
N VAL A 135 -1.22 19.15 -8.77
CA VAL A 135 0.09 19.32 -8.13
C VAL A 135 1.07 20.07 -9.04
N GLY A 136 1.06 19.77 -10.34
CA GLY A 136 1.88 20.48 -11.32
C GLY A 136 1.57 21.98 -11.38
N LEU A 137 0.29 22.34 -11.40
CA LEU A 137 -0.15 23.74 -11.35
C LEU A 137 0.18 24.40 -10.01
N TRP A 138 -0.03 23.68 -8.90
CA TRP A 138 0.28 24.17 -7.55
C TRP A 138 1.77 24.50 -7.40
N MET A 139 2.64 23.66 -7.95
CA MET A 139 4.10 23.86 -7.90
C MET A 139 4.56 25.11 -8.67
N GLN A 140 3.82 25.50 -9.72
CA GLN A 140 4.08 26.70 -10.51
C GLN A 140 3.55 27.99 -9.85
N THR A 141 2.54 27.88 -8.98
CA THR A 141 2.01 29.02 -8.22
C THR A 141 2.89 29.42 -7.02
N SER A 142 2.77 30.67 -6.59
CA SER A 142 3.60 31.25 -5.51
C SER A 142 3.44 30.56 -4.14
N PHE A 143 2.39 29.76 -3.93
CA PHE A 143 2.11 29.00 -2.70
C PHE A 143 2.75 27.61 -2.70
N ASN A 144 4.00 27.50 -3.15
CA ASN A 144 4.68 26.21 -3.21
C ASN A 144 5.10 25.76 -1.79
N ILE A 145 4.50 24.67 -1.31
CA ILE A 145 4.74 24.07 0.01
C ILE A 145 6.11 23.35 0.04
N TRP A 146 6.71 23.11 -1.13
CA TRP A 146 7.93 22.31 -1.33
C TRP A 146 9.19 23.15 -1.58
N LYS A 147 9.17 24.44 -1.27
CA LYS A 147 10.37 25.30 -1.29
C LYS A 147 11.21 25.14 -0.03
#